data_AF-A0A820TFG5-F1
#
_entry.id   AF-A0A820TFG5-F1
#
_cell.length_a   1.000
_cell.length_b   1.000
_cell.length_c   1.000
_cell.angle_alpha   90.00
_cell.angle_beta   90.00
_cell.angle_gamma   90.00
#
_symmetry.space_group_name_H-M   'P 1'
#
loop_
_entity.id
_entity.type
_entity.pdbx_description
1 polymer ?
#
loop_
_entity_poly.entity_id
_entity_poly.type
_entity_poly.pdbx_seq_one_letter_code
_entity_poly.pdbx_strand_id
1 'polypeptide(L)'
;MEELHLLVNHVQQCIQFTIDTESEKSNGQLALIQIQTIPPQLPFLAKLIELQHLPSNKLPTYIKIKEFFSLVCRSGNKLYSWDDMHKELEPIQDYHLFNWPPTASLIDIQLYFTDWYKWAPAHCESCRPNHHRHHPDGINSDKVTTRNYSSLMCVCHEQSPYCPNKKWALQKALIYAAHIFIDKSKLTGQLLVNNTGLISEADNDNDETQPATVVEEKLPTTKRRSTHQQRSKVSRQRRNRKRNNTHRIRRYQHHITRLMYHKFTMPSVKKILQQHHINYVHVKVQYQDQIPEDMFDRKHYQIYQHHRQRRHQHHHQYHHQHHGA
;
A
#
# COMPACT_ATOMS: atom_id res chain seq x y z
N MET A 1 0.30 -28.77 12.28
CA MET A 1 0.99 -29.59 11.26
C MET A 1 0.16 -29.77 10.00
N GLU A 2 -1.14 -30.06 10.12
CA GLU A 2 -2.06 -30.21 8.98
C GLU A 2 -2.08 -28.99 8.03
N GLU A 3 -2.12 -27.76 8.57
CA GLU A 3 -2.09 -26.53 7.76
C GLU A 3 -0.85 -26.40 6.86
N LEU A 4 0.32 -26.83 7.36
CA LEU A 4 1.56 -26.84 6.57
C LEU A 4 1.50 -27.87 5.45
N HIS A 5 0.82 -28.99 5.66
CA HIS A 5 0.61 -29.99 4.62
C HIS A 5 -0.30 -29.46 3.51
N LEU A 6 -1.42 -28.82 3.87
CA LEU A 6 -2.31 -28.14 2.91
C LEU A 6 -1.56 -27.05 2.13
N LEU A 7 -0.71 -26.28 2.80
CA LEU A 7 0.13 -25.27 2.16
C LEU A 7 1.10 -25.88 1.13
N VAL A 8 1.79 -26.96 1.50
CA VAL A 8 2.71 -27.67 0.59
C VAL A 8 1.96 -28.18 -0.64
N ASN A 9 0.80 -28.81 -0.44
CA ASN A 9 -0.02 -29.34 -1.54
C ASN A 9 -0.50 -28.22 -2.49
N HIS A 10 -0.91 -27.06 -1.94
CA HIS A 10 -1.29 -25.89 -2.74
C HIS A 10 -0.11 -25.37 -3.58
N VAL A 11 1.08 -25.25 -2.97
CA VAL A 11 2.28 -24.73 -3.64
C VAL A 11 2.80 -25.67 -4.72
N GLN A 12 2.64 -26.98 -4.57
CA GLN A 12 3.03 -27.95 -5.60
C GLN A 12 2.34 -27.70 -6.96
N GLN A 13 1.13 -27.15 -6.95
CA GLN A 13 0.34 -26.83 -8.14
C GLN A 13 0.63 -25.43 -8.70
N CYS A 14 1.39 -24.62 -7.97
CA CYS A 14 1.73 -23.26 -8.36
C CYS A 14 3.06 -23.22 -9.12
N ILE A 15 3.14 -22.35 -10.12
CA ILE A 15 4.36 -22.10 -10.92
C ILE A 15 4.82 -20.64 -10.85
N GLN A 16 4.03 -19.76 -10.26
CA GLN A 16 4.28 -18.32 -10.20
C GLN A 16 4.07 -17.82 -8.77
N PHE A 17 5.01 -16.99 -8.30
CA PHE A 17 5.01 -16.48 -6.94
C PHE A 17 5.54 -15.05 -6.91
N THR A 18 4.99 -14.19 -6.06
CA THR A 18 5.65 -12.94 -5.69
C THR A 18 6.33 -13.09 -4.34
N ILE A 19 7.51 -12.51 -4.20
CA ILE A 19 8.23 -12.43 -2.93
C ILE A 19 8.44 -10.96 -2.59
N ASP A 20 8.17 -10.61 -1.33
CA ASP A 20 8.55 -9.33 -0.71
C ASP A 20 9.32 -9.64 0.57
N THR A 21 10.39 -8.90 0.81
CA THR A 21 11.24 -9.07 1.99
C THR A 21 11.20 -7.83 2.86
N GLU A 22 11.29 -8.02 4.18
CA GLU A 22 11.40 -6.91 5.13
C GLU A 22 12.57 -7.13 6.09
N SER A 23 13.52 -6.20 6.07
CA SER A 23 14.60 -6.14 7.05
C SER A 23 14.18 -5.41 8.32
N GLU A 24 14.71 -5.85 9.46
CA GLU A 24 14.58 -5.15 10.72
C GLU A 24 15.32 -3.80 10.66
N LYS A 25 14.67 -2.74 11.15
CA LYS A 25 15.24 -1.37 11.09
C LYS A 25 16.48 -1.19 11.95
N SER A 26 16.63 -1.99 13.00
CA SER A 26 17.67 -1.85 14.03
C SER A 26 19.04 -2.31 13.52
N ASN A 27 19.09 -3.42 12.78
CA ASN A 27 20.32 -4.09 12.36
C ASN A 27 20.38 -4.38 10.85
N GLY A 28 19.30 -4.12 10.09
CA GLY A 28 19.22 -4.41 8.67
C GLY A 28 19.09 -5.90 8.33
N GLN A 29 19.01 -6.79 9.32
CA GLN A 29 18.85 -8.22 9.10
C GLN A 29 17.48 -8.52 8.53
N LEU A 30 17.41 -9.45 7.59
CA LEU A 30 16.16 -9.90 7.02
C LEU A 30 15.30 -10.53 8.13
N ALA A 31 14.12 -9.96 8.39
CA ALA A 31 13.27 -10.37 9.49
C ALA A 31 12.05 -11.16 9.00
N LEU A 32 11.50 -10.77 7.85
CA LEU A 32 10.25 -11.31 7.33
C LEU A 32 10.32 -11.54 5.82
N ILE A 33 9.75 -12.66 5.40
CA ILE A 33 9.50 -12.96 3.99
C ILE A 33 8.00 -13.12 3.80
N GLN A 34 7.45 -12.38 2.84
CA GLN A 34 6.10 -12.56 2.34
C GLN A 34 6.16 -13.31 1.00
N ILE A 35 5.47 -14.44 0.90
CA ILE A 35 5.32 -15.19 -0.34
C ILE A 35 3.85 -15.23 -0.70
N GLN A 36 3.51 -14.77 -1.90
CA GLN A 36 2.16 -14.88 -2.45
C GLN A 36 2.18 -15.77 -3.68
N THR A 37 1.33 -16.79 -3.68
CA THR A 37 1.11 -17.68 -4.81
C THR A 37 0.28 -16.99 -5.89
N ILE A 38 0.57 -17.27 -7.15
CA ILE A 38 -0.22 -16.87 -8.32
C ILE A 38 -0.63 -18.14 -9.07
N PRO A 39 -1.64 -18.88 -8.56
CA PRO A 39 -2.13 -20.07 -9.24
C PRO A 39 -2.89 -19.71 -10.53
N PRO A 40 -3.02 -20.66 -11.48
CA PRO A 40 -3.85 -20.46 -12.67
C PRO A 40 -5.34 -20.31 -12.34
N GLN A 41 -5.78 -20.84 -11.19
CA GLN A 41 -7.14 -20.77 -10.68
C GLN A 41 -7.11 -20.37 -9.21
N LEU A 42 -8.10 -19.58 -8.78
CA LEU A 42 -8.24 -19.14 -7.39
C LEU A 42 -8.36 -20.33 -6.42
N PRO A 43 -7.95 -20.16 -5.13
CA PRO A 43 -7.60 -18.91 -4.46
C PRO A 43 -6.10 -18.53 -4.48
N PHE A 44 -5.81 -17.23 -4.43
CA PHE A 44 -4.48 -16.74 -4.08
C PHE A 44 -4.21 -17.00 -2.59
N LEU A 45 -3.00 -17.44 -2.28
CA LEU A 45 -2.53 -17.63 -0.91
C LEU A 45 -1.33 -16.75 -0.66
N ALA A 46 -1.38 -15.95 0.41
CA ALA A 46 -0.26 -15.18 0.92
C ALA A 46 0.19 -15.74 2.28
N LYS A 47 1.49 -15.96 2.45
CA LYS A 47 2.11 -16.41 3.70
C LYS A 47 3.20 -15.44 4.11
N LEU A 48 3.21 -15.14 5.42
CA LEU A 48 4.22 -14.34 6.08
C LEU A 48 5.05 -15.27 6.96
N ILE A 49 6.37 -15.21 6.83
CA ILE A 49 7.30 -16.06 7.54
C ILE A 49 8.32 -15.16 8.24
N GLU A 50 8.27 -15.13 9.57
CA GLU A 50 9.21 -14.40 10.41
C GLU A 50 10.43 -15.29 10.68
N LEU A 51 11.60 -14.90 10.17
CA LEU A 51 12.79 -15.76 10.16
C LEU A 51 13.39 -15.98 11.55
N GLN A 52 13.29 -14.99 12.43
CA GLN A 52 13.74 -15.08 13.83
C GLN A 52 12.92 -16.08 14.66
N HIS A 53 11.74 -16.48 14.19
CA HIS A 53 10.84 -17.41 14.87
C HIS A 53 10.78 -18.78 14.18
N LEU A 54 11.72 -19.08 13.29
CA LEU A 54 11.80 -20.39 12.68
C LEU A 54 12.07 -21.46 13.76
N PRO A 55 11.38 -22.61 13.70
CA PRO A 55 11.64 -23.72 14.61
C PRO A 55 13.06 -24.27 14.38
N SER A 56 13.59 -24.96 15.39
CA SER A 56 14.87 -25.67 15.27
C SER A 56 14.87 -26.61 14.05
N ASN A 57 16.01 -26.71 13.37
CA ASN A 57 16.16 -27.50 12.14
C ASN A 57 15.90 -29.01 12.30
N LYS A 58 15.88 -29.51 13.54
CA LYS A 58 15.55 -30.90 13.87
C LYS A 58 14.04 -31.16 13.98
N LEU A 59 13.22 -30.11 14.07
CA LEU A 59 11.78 -30.25 14.26
C LEU A 59 11.07 -30.54 12.92
N PRO A 60 10.05 -31.43 12.91
CA PRO A 60 9.27 -31.72 11.70
C PRO A 60 8.67 -30.48 11.03
N THR A 61 8.29 -29.47 11.83
CA THR A 61 7.78 -28.19 11.33
C THR A 61 8.80 -27.46 10.45
N TYR A 62 10.07 -27.44 10.87
CA TYR A 62 11.14 -26.82 10.07
C TYR A 62 11.34 -27.56 8.75
N ILE A 63 11.35 -28.90 8.78
CA ILE A 63 11.48 -29.74 7.58
C ILE A 63 10.36 -29.41 6.58
N LYS A 64 9.12 -29.20 7.04
CA LYS A 64 8.00 -28.79 6.18
C LYS A 64 8.12 -27.36 5.66
N ILE A 65 8.64 -26.43 6.45
CA ILE A 65 8.93 -25.08 5.96
C ILE A 65 10.01 -25.13 4.88
N LYS A 66 11.09 -25.90 5.09
CA LYS A 66 12.14 -26.13 4.10
C LYS A 66 11.61 -26.77 2.82
N GLU A 67 10.72 -27.76 2.94
CA GLU A 67 10.03 -28.36 1.79
C GLU A 67 9.20 -27.32 1.02
N PHE A 68 8.43 -26.49 1.73
CA PHE A 68 7.68 -25.38 1.13
C PHE A 68 8.59 -24.42 0.34
N PHE A 69 9.69 -23.95 0.94
CA PHE A 69 10.65 -23.05 0.25
C PHE A 69 11.33 -23.74 -0.94
N SER A 70 11.69 -25.01 -0.80
CA SER A 70 12.28 -25.80 -1.90
C SER A 70 11.31 -25.93 -3.07
N LEU A 71 10.01 -26.09 -2.79
CA LEU A 71 8.98 -26.12 -3.83
C LEU A 71 8.74 -24.76 -4.49
N VAL A 72 8.83 -23.65 -3.75
CA VAL A 72 8.73 -22.29 -4.30
C VAL A 72 9.93 -22.00 -5.21
N CYS A 73 11.15 -22.35 -4.78
CA CYS A 73 12.41 -22.06 -5.46
C CYS A 73 12.87 -23.12 -6.47
N ARG A 74 12.02 -24.10 -6.82
CA ARG A 74 12.38 -25.16 -7.77
C ARG A 74 12.45 -24.67 -9.23
N SER A 75 13.16 -25.43 -10.05
CA SER A 75 13.23 -25.21 -11.49
C SER A 75 11.84 -25.21 -12.14
N GLY A 76 11.65 -24.35 -13.14
CA GLY A 76 10.37 -24.16 -13.82
C GLY A 76 9.43 -23.15 -13.16
N ASN A 77 9.64 -22.82 -11.88
CA ASN A 77 8.88 -21.75 -11.23
C ASN A 77 9.42 -20.36 -11.60
N LYS A 78 8.56 -19.35 -11.49
CA LYS A 78 8.89 -17.93 -11.66
C LYS A 78 8.65 -17.18 -10.34
N LEU A 79 9.68 -16.50 -9.87
CA LEU A 79 9.63 -15.68 -8.66
C LEU A 79 9.75 -14.21 -9.06
N TYR A 80 8.72 -13.44 -8.76
CA TYR A 80 8.68 -12.01 -9.01
C TYR A 80 9.03 -11.24 -7.73
N SER A 81 10.01 -10.35 -7.80
CA SER A 81 10.31 -9.38 -6.74
C SER A 81 10.27 -7.98 -7.31
N TRP A 82 10.21 -6.99 -6.42
CA TRP A 82 10.36 -5.61 -6.84
C TRP A 82 11.81 -5.28 -7.22
N ASP A 83 12.82 -5.75 -6.48
CA ASP A 83 14.23 -5.53 -6.80
C ASP A 83 14.96 -6.86 -7.08
N ASP A 84 16.29 -6.82 -7.20
CA ASP A 84 17.17 -7.98 -7.38
C ASP A 84 16.99 -9.03 -6.27
N MET A 85 16.26 -10.10 -6.61
CA MET A 85 15.94 -11.20 -5.71
C MET A 85 17.18 -11.89 -5.13
N HIS A 86 18.30 -11.94 -5.85
CA HIS A 86 19.52 -12.56 -5.31
C HIS A 86 20.00 -11.78 -4.09
N LYS A 87 19.95 -10.45 -4.15
CA LYS A 87 20.31 -9.60 -3.00
C LYS A 87 19.29 -9.67 -1.88
N GLU A 88 18.00 -9.74 -2.22
CA GLU A 88 16.94 -9.86 -1.21
C GLU A 88 17.01 -11.19 -0.44
N LEU A 89 17.39 -12.28 -1.12
CA LEU A 89 17.44 -13.62 -0.52
C LEU A 89 18.85 -14.06 -0.07
N GLU A 90 19.91 -13.31 -0.35
CA GLU A 90 21.25 -13.64 0.14
C GLU A 90 21.29 -13.81 1.68
N PRO A 91 20.65 -12.93 2.50
CA PRO A 91 20.67 -13.08 3.95
C PRO A 91 20.00 -14.35 4.49
N ILE A 92 19.17 -15.05 3.69
CA ILE A 92 18.51 -16.28 4.14
C ILE A 92 19.32 -17.55 3.88
N GLN A 93 20.48 -17.44 3.22
CA GLN A 93 21.33 -18.60 2.93
C GLN A 93 21.68 -19.38 4.22
N ASP A 94 21.92 -18.66 5.32
CA ASP A 94 22.27 -19.23 6.63
C ASP A 94 21.14 -20.05 7.25
N TYR A 95 19.90 -19.84 6.82
CA TYR A 95 18.74 -20.58 7.32
C TYR A 95 18.51 -21.89 6.58
N HIS A 96 19.28 -22.21 5.53
CA HIS A 96 19.21 -23.47 4.77
C HIS A 96 17.78 -23.89 4.31
N LEU A 97 16.93 -22.90 4.01
CA LEU A 97 15.52 -23.11 3.62
C LEU A 97 15.35 -23.70 2.22
N PHE A 98 16.34 -23.53 1.35
CA PHE A 98 16.40 -24.13 0.01
C PHE A 98 17.86 -24.19 -0.46
N ASN A 99 18.11 -24.82 -1.60
CA ASN A 99 19.45 -24.89 -2.19
C ASN A 99 19.81 -23.54 -2.81
N TRP A 100 20.94 -22.98 -2.41
CA TRP A 100 21.48 -21.75 -3.00
C TRP A 100 22.44 -22.06 -4.16
N PRO A 101 22.36 -21.36 -5.31
CA PRO A 101 21.35 -20.37 -5.68
C PRO A 101 19.98 -21.02 -5.97
N PRO A 102 18.86 -20.27 -5.83
CA PRO A 102 17.55 -20.79 -6.18
C PRO A 102 17.50 -21.16 -7.67
N THR A 103 16.88 -22.30 -7.98
CA THR A 103 16.78 -22.81 -9.35
C THR A 103 15.60 -22.24 -10.14
N ALA A 104 14.71 -21.49 -9.47
CA ALA A 104 13.60 -20.79 -10.11
C ALA A 104 14.09 -19.62 -10.96
N SER A 105 13.29 -19.22 -11.95
CA SER A 105 13.53 -17.99 -12.72
C SER A 105 13.20 -16.77 -11.84
N LEU A 106 14.19 -15.92 -11.60
CA LEU A 106 14.03 -14.70 -10.80
C LEU A 106 13.74 -13.51 -11.72
N ILE A 107 12.65 -12.80 -11.45
CA ILE A 107 12.13 -11.73 -12.31
C ILE A 107 12.07 -10.44 -11.49
N ASP A 108 12.96 -9.51 -11.81
CA ASP A 108 12.97 -8.15 -11.27
C ASP A 108 11.89 -7.30 -11.98
N ILE A 109 10.78 -7.04 -11.29
CA ILE A 109 9.66 -6.26 -11.82
C ILE A 109 10.06 -4.81 -12.08
N GLN A 110 11.02 -4.25 -11.35
CA GLN A 110 11.40 -2.85 -11.52
C GLN A 110 12.07 -2.59 -12.87
N LEU A 111 12.72 -3.58 -13.48
CA LEU A 111 13.19 -3.49 -14.87
C LEU A 111 12.02 -3.30 -15.85
N TYR A 112 10.96 -4.09 -15.73
CA TYR A 112 9.76 -3.94 -16.55
C TYR A 112 9.01 -2.65 -16.27
N PHE A 113 8.97 -2.22 -15.00
CA PHE A 113 8.38 -0.94 -14.62
C PHE A 113 9.10 0.23 -15.30
N THR A 114 10.43 0.16 -15.42
CA THR A 114 11.26 1.17 -16.09
C THR A 114 10.87 1.31 -17.56
N ASP A 115 10.66 0.22 -18.26
CA ASP A 115 10.29 0.24 -19.68
C ASP A 115 8.83 0.64 -19.88
N TRP A 116 7.93 0.13 -19.04
CA TRP A 116 6.55 0.61 -18.99
C TRP A 116 6.50 2.13 -18.72
N TYR A 117 7.34 2.63 -17.80
CA TYR A 117 7.42 4.04 -17.47
C TYR A 117 7.90 4.88 -18.65
N LYS A 118 8.85 4.40 -19.46
CA LYS A 118 9.27 5.16 -20.66
C LYS A 118 8.13 5.29 -21.67
N TRP A 119 7.24 4.31 -21.72
CA TRP A 119 6.11 4.26 -22.64
C TRP A 119 4.86 5.02 -22.14
N ALA A 120 4.52 4.90 -20.85
CA ALA A 120 3.27 5.42 -20.28
C ALA A 120 3.04 6.95 -20.38
N PRO A 121 4.06 7.83 -20.31
CA PRO A 121 3.91 9.29 -20.39
C PRO A 121 3.51 9.81 -21.77
N ALA A 122 3.40 8.96 -22.79
CA ALA A 122 3.44 9.40 -24.17
C ALA A 122 2.41 10.50 -24.53
N HIS A 123 1.20 10.56 -23.95
CA HIS A 123 0.24 11.60 -24.37
C HIS A 123 -0.67 12.11 -23.23
N CYS A 124 -0.52 13.40 -22.88
CA CYS A 124 -1.63 14.21 -22.37
C CYS A 124 -2.71 14.24 -23.47
N GLU A 125 -3.97 13.87 -23.19
CA GLU A 125 -5.05 13.95 -24.18
C GLU A 125 -5.22 15.37 -24.74
N SER A 126 -5.05 16.40 -23.90
CA SER A 126 -5.10 17.81 -24.30
C SER A 126 -3.94 18.26 -25.19
N CYS A 127 -2.95 17.39 -25.38
CA CYS A 127 -1.67 17.67 -26.02
C CYS A 127 -1.33 16.63 -27.07
N ARG A 128 -2.28 15.70 -27.30
CA ARG A 128 -2.32 14.96 -28.55
C ARG A 128 -2.33 16.01 -29.64
N PRO A 129 -1.41 15.94 -30.61
CA PRO A 129 -1.48 16.84 -31.75
C PRO A 129 -2.87 16.66 -32.33
N ASN A 130 -3.57 17.78 -32.54
CA ASN A 130 -4.89 17.83 -33.14
C ASN A 130 -4.75 17.42 -34.62
N HIS A 131 -4.38 16.17 -34.90
CA HIS A 131 -4.19 15.62 -36.25
C HIS A 131 -5.51 15.49 -37.02
N HIS A 132 -6.63 15.96 -36.47
CA HIS A 132 -7.94 15.99 -37.13
C HIS A 132 -8.46 17.38 -37.47
N ARG A 133 -7.66 18.44 -37.34
CA ARG A 133 -7.95 19.63 -38.15
C ARG A 133 -7.41 19.39 -39.55
N HIS A 134 -8.20 18.66 -40.33
CA HIS A 134 -8.22 18.79 -41.77
C HIS A 134 -8.17 20.29 -42.10
N HIS A 135 -7.02 20.78 -42.52
CA HIS A 135 -6.95 22.01 -43.27
C HIS A 135 -7.61 21.69 -44.63
N PRO A 136 -8.75 22.29 -44.99
CA PRO A 136 -9.40 22.01 -46.27
C PRO A 136 -8.65 22.62 -47.46
N ASP A 137 -7.65 23.47 -47.21
CA ASP A 137 -7.04 24.26 -48.27
C ASP A 137 -5.70 23.64 -48.66
N GLY A 138 -5.76 22.83 -49.71
CA GLY A 138 -4.61 22.23 -50.36
C GLY A 138 -3.61 23.29 -50.80
N ILE A 139 -2.48 23.35 -50.11
CA ILE A 139 -1.25 23.95 -50.65
C ILE A 139 -0.12 22.98 -50.33
N ASN A 140 0.35 22.31 -51.37
CA ASN A 140 1.54 21.46 -51.37
C ASN A 140 2.73 22.22 -50.80
N SER A 141 3.15 21.88 -49.59
CA SER A 141 4.45 22.30 -49.05
C SER A 141 5.28 21.06 -48.76
N ASP A 142 5.86 20.54 -49.85
CA ASP A 142 6.95 19.58 -49.82
C ASP A 142 8.18 20.24 -49.21
N LYS A 143 8.30 20.16 -47.87
CA LYS A 143 9.55 20.21 -47.07
C LYS A 143 9.22 20.34 -45.58
N VAL A 144 8.40 19.45 -45.04
CA VAL A 144 8.40 19.24 -43.58
C VAL A 144 9.58 18.33 -43.27
N THR A 145 10.75 18.95 -43.14
CA THR A 145 11.90 18.32 -42.47
C THR A 145 11.42 17.74 -41.15
N THR A 146 11.59 16.43 -41.00
CA THR A 146 11.41 15.66 -39.77
C THR A 146 12.24 16.28 -38.65
N ARG A 147 11.71 17.35 -38.04
CA ARG A 147 12.29 17.96 -36.84
C ARG A 147 12.16 16.93 -35.73
N ASN A 148 13.32 16.38 -35.36
CA ASN A 148 13.64 15.71 -34.11
C ASN A 148 12.54 15.90 -33.05
N TYR A 149 11.72 14.85 -32.88
CA TYR A 149 10.79 14.66 -31.77
C TYR A 149 11.57 14.45 -30.44
N SER A 150 12.49 15.36 -30.12
CA SER A 150 13.33 15.32 -28.92
C SER A 150 12.65 15.93 -27.69
N SER A 151 11.32 16.12 -27.72
CA SER A 151 10.55 16.52 -26.54
C SER A 151 9.39 15.55 -26.33
N LEU A 152 9.74 14.32 -25.92
CA LEU A 152 8.82 13.26 -25.47
C LEU A 152 7.95 13.66 -24.26
N MET A 153 8.10 14.86 -23.72
CA MET A 153 7.34 15.35 -22.58
C MET A 153 6.47 16.51 -23.03
N CYS A 154 5.16 16.38 -22.84
CA CYS A 154 4.26 17.51 -22.95
C CYS A 154 4.67 18.65 -22.01
N VAL A 155 4.69 19.90 -22.49
CA VAL A 155 4.93 21.11 -21.67
C VAL A 155 3.95 21.24 -20.48
N CYS A 156 2.77 20.62 -20.60
CA CYS A 156 1.73 20.57 -19.58
C CYS A 156 2.02 19.63 -18.39
N HIS A 157 3.01 18.75 -18.51
CA HIS A 157 3.37 17.81 -17.46
C HIS A 157 4.61 18.33 -16.71
N GLU A 158 4.54 18.29 -15.38
CA GLU A 158 5.72 18.48 -14.55
C GLU A 158 6.83 17.52 -15.00
N GLN A 159 8.09 17.92 -14.83
CA GLN A 159 9.23 17.03 -15.08
C GLN A 159 8.98 15.73 -14.34
N SER A 160 9.02 14.63 -15.10
CA SER A 160 8.92 13.28 -14.57
C SER A 160 9.77 13.14 -13.30
N PRO A 161 9.19 12.77 -12.14
CA PRO A 161 9.99 12.50 -10.94
C PRO A 161 10.87 11.26 -11.12
N TYR A 162 10.64 10.48 -12.18
CA TYR A 162 11.36 9.27 -12.52
C TYR A 162 12.70 9.58 -13.18
N CYS A 163 13.76 9.24 -12.44
CA CYS A 163 15.10 9.11 -12.96
C CYS A 163 15.33 7.64 -13.37
N PRO A 164 15.51 7.32 -14.66
CA PRO A 164 15.73 5.93 -15.13
C PRO A 164 16.97 5.27 -14.54
N ASN A 165 17.97 6.08 -14.13
CA ASN A 165 19.21 5.58 -13.55
C ASN A 165 19.13 5.40 -12.02
N LYS A 166 17.95 5.62 -11.40
CA LYS A 166 17.75 5.45 -9.97
C LYS A 166 16.74 4.36 -9.72
N LYS A 167 17.03 3.48 -8.75
CA LYS A 167 16.04 2.52 -8.27
C LYS A 167 14.87 3.22 -7.61
N TRP A 168 13.68 2.68 -7.80
CA TRP A 168 12.45 3.19 -7.21
C TRP A 168 12.02 2.29 -6.07
N ALA A 169 11.53 2.85 -4.98
CA ALA A 169 10.81 2.04 -4.01
C ALA A 169 9.45 1.63 -4.60
N LEU A 170 9.02 0.38 -4.40
CA LEU A 170 7.71 -0.13 -4.87
C LEU A 170 6.57 0.83 -4.55
N GLN A 171 6.53 1.36 -3.32
CA GLN A 171 5.51 2.31 -2.89
C GLN A 171 5.48 3.57 -3.76
N LYS A 172 6.65 4.11 -4.12
CA LYS A 172 6.72 5.28 -4.99
C LYS A 172 6.21 4.96 -6.40
N ALA A 173 6.55 3.77 -6.91
CA ALA A 173 6.08 3.31 -8.22
C ALA A 173 4.55 3.14 -8.24
N LEU A 174 3.95 2.55 -7.20
CA LEU A 174 2.51 2.38 -7.08
C LEU A 174 1.76 3.70 -6.92
N ILE A 175 2.27 4.62 -6.10
CA ILE A 175 1.71 5.97 -5.95
C ILE A 175 1.74 6.69 -7.30
N TYR A 176 2.82 6.51 -8.08
CA TYR A 176 2.95 7.16 -9.36
C TYR A 176 2.03 6.54 -10.43
N ALA A 177 2.11 5.23 -10.61
CA ALA A 177 1.44 4.53 -11.70
C ALA A 177 -0.06 4.34 -11.47
N ALA A 178 -0.45 4.05 -10.23
CA ALA A 178 -1.82 3.70 -9.89
C ALA A 178 -2.45 4.66 -8.86
N HIS A 179 -1.68 5.61 -8.32
CA HIS A 179 -2.12 6.44 -7.19
C HIS A 179 -2.56 5.63 -5.97
N ILE A 180 -1.94 4.46 -5.79
CA ILE A 180 -2.20 3.56 -4.68
C ILE A 180 -1.09 3.76 -3.64
N PHE A 181 -1.50 4.00 -2.40
CA PHE A 181 -0.62 3.95 -1.24
C PHE A 181 -0.88 2.64 -0.49
N ILE A 182 0.09 1.72 -0.49
CA ILE A 182 0.04 0.54 0.38
C ILE A 182 0.46 0.96 1.79
N ASP A 183 -0.50 0.94 2.73
CA ASP A 183 -0.21 1.10 4.15
C ASP A 183 0.12 -0.26 4.75
N LYS A 184 1.42 -0.61 4.79
CA LYS A 184 1.89 -1.89 5.35
C LYS A 184 1.46 -2.10 6.81
N SER A 185 1.15 -1.03 7.57
CA SER A 185 0.73 -1.13 8.97
C SER A 185 -0.67 -1.71 9.19
N LYS A 186 -1.47 -1.85 8.13
CA LYS A 186 -2.84 -2.39 8.20
C LYS A 186 -2.94 -3.88 7.89
N LEU A 187 -2.00 -4.43 7.11
CA LEU A 187 -1.97 -5.85 6.74
C LEU A 187 -1.69 -6.75 7.95
N THR A 188 -0.81 -6.31 8.85
CA THR A 188 -0.48 -7.01 10.10
C THR A 188 -1.66 -7.12 11.07
N GLY A 189 -2.64 -6.20 10.99
CA GLY A 189 -3.79 -6.18 11.90
C GLY A 189 -4.96 -7.07 11.49
N GLN A 190 -5.11 -7.40 10.20
CA GLN A 190 -6.24 -8.20 9.72
C GLN A 190 -5.96 -9.71 9.68
N LEU A 191 -4.70 -10.11 9.47
CA LEU A 191 -4.32 -11.54 9.47
C LEU A 191 -4.34 -12.18 10.88
N LEU A 192 -4.17 -11.39 11.94
CA LEU A 192 -4.20 -11.89 13.32
C LEU A 192 -5.62 -12.06 13.90
N VAL A 193 -6.65 -11.48 13.29
CA VAL A 193 -8.02 -11.49 13.86
C VAL A 193 -8.83 -12.72 13.42
N ASN A 194 -8.40 -13.44 12.38
CA ASN A 194 -9.14 -14.60 11.88
C ASN A 194 -8.72 -15.94 12.51
N ASN A 195 -7.79 -15.96 13.47
CA ASN A 195 -7.24 -17.20 14.05
C ASN A 195 -7.46 -17.39 15.57
N THR A 196 -8.26 -16.56 16.24
CA THR A 196 -8.75 -16.89 17.58
C THR A 196 -10.15 -17.46 17.47
N GLY A 197 -10.20 -18.77 17.20
CA GLY A 197 -11.40 -19.57 17.38
C GLY A 197 -11.90 -19.45 18.82
N LEU A 198 -13.21 -19.33 18.93
CA LEU A 198 -14.00 -19.40 20.15
C LEU A 198 -13.55 -20.57 21.04
N ILE A 199 -13.07 -20.27 22.24
CA ILE A 199 -13.21 -21.16 23.38
C ILE A 199 -14.25 -20.48 24.27
N SER A 200 -15.49 -20.94 24.16
CA SER A 200 -16.51 -20.72 25.17
C SER A 200 -16.21 -21.67 26.33
N GLU A 201 -15.69 -21.15 27.43
CA GLU A 201 -15.73 -21.84 28.72
C GLU A 201 -17.16 -21.70 29.25
N ALA A 202 -17.83 -22.85 29.35
CA ALA A 202 -19.05 -23.01 30.12
C ALA A 202 -18.69 -23.51 31.52
N ASP A 203 -19.48 -23.03 32.47
CA ASP A 203 -19.82 -23.58 33.77
C ASP A 203 -18.74 -23.59 34.87
N ASN A 204 -18.97 -22.73 35.87
CA ASN A 204 -19.14 -23.25 37.23
C ASN A 204 -20.03 -22.33 38.07
N ASP A 205 -21.06 -22.96 38.62
CA ASP A 205 -22.08 -22.44 39.51
C ASP A 205 -21.58 -22.24 40.96
N ASN A 206 -22.32 -21.36 41.65
CA ASN A 206 -22.60 -21.31 43.10
C ASN A 206 -21.45 -21.06 44.10
N ASP A 207 -21.56 -19.97 44.86
CA ASP A 207 -21.97 -20.11 46.27
C ASP A 207 -22.54 -18.81 46.88
N GLU A 208 -23.51 -18.99 47.77
CA GLU A 208 -24.24 -17.99 48.55
C GLU A 208 -23.36 -17.35 49.63
N THR A 209 -23.47 -16.04 49.89
CA THR A 209 -23.50 -15.53 51.27
C THR A 209 -24.22 -14.18 51.39
N GLN A 210 -24.98 -14.08 52.48
CA GLN A 210 -26.01 -13.11 52.88
C GLN A 210 -25.57 -11.65 53.16
N PRO A 211 -26.55 -10.72 53.34
CA PRO A 211 -26.31 -9.28 53.34
C PRO A 211 -26.00 -8.73 54.73
N ALA A 212 -25.10 -7.74 54.79
CA ALA A 212 -24.85 -6.94 55.99
C ALA A 212 -25.38 -5.52 55.82
N THR A 213 -26.33 -5.19 56.68
CA THR A 213 -26.92 -3.88 56.97
C THR A 213 -25.86 -2.91 57.50
N VAL A 214 -25.68 -1.74 56.88
CA VAL A 214 -24.97 -0.61 57.51
C VAL A 214 -25.64 0.71 57.13
N VAL A 215 -26.37 1.22 58.13
CA VAL A 215 -26.48 2.61 58.62
C VAL A 215 -26.25 3.75 57.62
N GLU A 216 -27.34 4.48 57.38
CA GLU A 216 -27.41 5.72 56.62
C GLU A 216 -26.96 6.90 57.50
N GLU A 217 -25.70 7.34 57.36
CA GLU A 217 -25.19 8.56 57.98
C GLU A 217 -25.09 9.69 56.94
N LYS A 218 -26.00 10.68 57.06
CA LYS A 218 -26.01 11.88 56.23
C LYS A 218 -24.87 12.82 56.63
N LEU A 219 -23.75 12.75 55.91
CA LEU A 219 -22.68 13.74 56.01
C LEU A 219 -22.89 14.95 55.06
N PRO A 220 -22.43 16.14 55.47
CA PRO A 220 -22.72 17.41 54.81
C PRO A 220 -22.05 17.52 53.43
N THR A 221 -22.77 18.14 52.50
CA THR A 221 -22.33 18.50 51.14
C THR A 221 -21.15 19.46 51.19
N THR A 222 -19.95 18.91 51.37
CA THR A 222 -18.69 19.58 51.09
C THR A 222 -18.52 19.67 49.59
N LYS A 223 -18.34 20.89 49.08
CA LYS A 223 -18.00 21.19 47.68
C LYS A 223 -16.76 20.36 47.32
N ARG A 224 -16.97 19.22 46.66
CA ARG A 224 -15.92 18.38 46.06
C ARG A 224 -15.19 19.24 45.02
N ARG A 225 -14.16 19.96 45.44
CA ARG A 225 -13.11 20.43 44.53
C ARG A 225 -12.54 19.17 43.90
N SER A 226 -12.89 18.93 42.63
CA SER A 226 -12.37 17.81 41.88
C SER A 226 -10.86 17.98 41.78
N THR A 227 -10.13 17.30 42.67
CA THR A 227 -8.72 17.06 42.50
C THR A 227 -8.60 16.16 41.29
N HIS A 228 -8.52 16.78 40.11
CA HIS A 228 -8.14 16.10 38.89
C HIS A 228 -6.71 15.59 39.12
N GLN A 229 -6.58 14.40 39.71
CA GLN A 229 -5.32 13.70 39.80
C GLN A 229 -4.74 13.66 38.39
N GLN A 230 -3.62 14.37 38.21
CA GLN A 230 -2.93 14.41 36.94
C GLN A 230 -2.58 12.97 36.61
N ARG A 231 -3.19 12.44 35.55
CA ARG A 231 -2.92 11.10 35.08
C ARG A 231 -1.43 11.01 34.77
N SER A 232 -0.81 9.90 35.19
CA SER A 232 0.59 9.65 34.85
C SER A 232 0.81 9.76 33.34
N LYS A 233 2.00 10.21 32.95
CA LYS A 233 2.41 10.37 31.54
C LYS A 233 2.12 9.11 30.72
N VAL A 234 2.36 7.94 31.31
CA VAL A 234 2.09 6.62 30.72
C VAL A 234 0.60 6.37 30.50
N SER A 235 -0.25 6.68 31.48
CA SER A 235 -1.71 6.56 31.36
C SER A 235 -2.28 7.50 30.28
N ARG A 236 -1.74 8.72 30.19
CA ARG A 236 -2.12 9.70 29.16
C ARG A 236 -1.71 9.22 27.76
N GLN A 237 -0.50 8.68 27.61
CA GLN A 237 -0.03 8.09 26.34
C GLN A 237 -0.86 6.87 25.92
N ARG A 238 -1.16 5.94 26.83
CA ARG A 238 -2.01 4.77 26.53
C ARG A 238 -3.42 5.19 26.09
N ARG A 239 -4.03 6.17 26.76
CA ARG A 239 -5.36 6.68 26.37
C ARG A 239 -5.33 7.40 25.03
N ASN A 240 -4.29 8.20 24.75
CA ASN A 240 -4.13 8.86 23.46
C ASN A 240 -3.90 7.84 22.33
N ARG A 241 -3.11 6.79 22.56
CA ARG A 241 -2.92 5.69 21.60
C ARG A 241 -4.23 4.94 21.35
N LYS A 242 -5.00 4.63 22.40
CA LYS A 242 -6.33 3.99 22.29
C LYS A 242 -7.30 4.90 21.53
N ARG A 243 -7.39 6.19 21.86
CA ARG A 243 -8.27 7.16 21.18
C ARG A 243 -7.87 7.36 19.71
N ASN A 244 -6.57 7.44 19.42
CA ASN A 244 -6.07 7.53 18.05
C ASN A 244 -6.36 6.24 17.28
N ASN A 245 -6.16 5.06 17.88
CA ASN A 245 -6.52 3.80 17.23
C ASN A 245 -8.03 3.69 17.00
N THR A 246 -8.88 4.02 17.98
CA THR A 246 -10.34 4.02 17.79
C THR A 246 -10.78 5.02 16.73
N HIS A 247 -10.20 6.22 16.69
CA HIS A 247 -10.47 7.21 15.64
C HIS A 247 -9.96 6.72 14.27
N ARG A 248 -8.78 6.10 14.18
CA ARG A 248 -8.23 5.52 12.95
C ARG A 248 -9.08 4.33 12.47
N ILE A 249 -9.49 3.44 13.35
CA ILE A 249 -10.35 2.29 13.04
C ILE A 249 -11.72 2.78 12.53
N ARG A 250 -12.34 3.75 13.21
CA ARG A 250 -13.62 4.34 12.76
C ARG A 250 -13.50 5.18 11.49
N ARG A 251 -12.36 5.86 11.27
CA ARG A 251 -12.13 6.73 10.10
C ARG A 251 -11.67 5.98 8.86
N TYR A 252 -11.19 4.74 8.98
CA TYR A 252 -10.52 4.03 7.89
C TYR A 252 -11.07 2.64 7.58
N GLN A 253 -12.27 2.29 8.07
CA GLN A 253 -13.05 1.21 7.46
C GLN A 253 -13.35 1.57 5.99
N HIS A 254 -12.85 0.75 5.06
CA HIS A 254 -13.21 0.74 3.62
C HIS A 254 -13.27 2.08 2.88
N HIS A 255 -12.32 2.97 3.14
CA HIS A 255 -12.16 4.21 2.39
C HIS A 255 -10.98 4.13 1.44
N ILE A 256 -11.27 4.08 0.14
CA ILE A 256 -10.28 4.33 -0.91
C ILE A 256 -10.18 5.84 -1.05
N THR A 257 -9.03 6.39 -0.71
CA THR A 257 -8.75 7.81 -0.89
C THR A 257 -8.27 8.03 -2.32
N ARG A 258 -9.07 8.73 -3.13
CA ARG A 258 -8.69 9.17 -4.48
C ARG A 258 -8.19 10.61 -4.43
N LEU A 259 -6.99 10.86 -4.96
CA LEU A 259 -6.57 12.21 -5.32
C LEU A 259 -7.27 12.62 -6.62
N MET A 260 -7.86 13.82 -6.64
CA MET A 260 -8.52 14.38 -7.83
C MET A 260 -7.51 14.67 -8.94
N TYR A 261 -7.23 13.67 -9.78
CA TYR A 261 -6.68 13.88 -11.12
C TYR A 261 -7.77 13.64 -12.18
N HIS A 262 -7.72 14.46 -13.23
CA HIS A 262 -8.61 14.50 -14.39
C HIS A 262 -8.81 13.14 -15.09
N LYS A 263 -7.83 12.22 -15.00
CA LYS A 263 -7.80 10.99 -15.82
C LYS A 263 -8.74 9.87 -15.38
N PHE A 264 -9.21 9.84 -14.13
CA PHE A 264 -10.07 8.75 -13.65
C PHE A 264 -11.37 9.28 -13.07
N THR A 265 -12.45 9.25 -13.84
CA THR A 265 -13.78 9.64 -13.33
C THR A 265 -14.23 8.68 -12.22
N MET A 266 -15.14 9.13 -11.34
CA MET A 266 -15.70 8.22 -10.34
C MET A 266 -16.39 6.98 -10.91
N PRO A 267 -17.15 7.09 -12.01
CA PRO A 267 -17.64 5.92 -12.73
C PRO A 267 -16.54 4.93 -13.11
N SER A 268 -15.40 5.39 -13.65
CA SER A 268 -14.29 4.51 -14.04
C SER A 268 -13.70 3.75 -12.86
N VAL A 269 -13.48 4.43 -11.73
CA VAL A 269 -12.94 3.79 -10.51
C VAL A 269 -13.92 2.77 -9.95
N LYS A 270 -15.21 3.11 -9.86
CA LYS A 270 -16.24 2.16 -9.39
C LYS A 270 -16.32 0.92 -10.28
N LYS A 271 -16.22 1.09 -11.61
CA LYS A 271 -16.21 -0.01 -12.58
C LYS A 271 -15.01 -0.94 -12.35
N ILE A 272 -13.81 -0.39 -12.14
CA ILE A 272 -12.61 -1.17 -11.83
C ILE A 272 -12.80 -1.94 -10.52
N LEU A 273 -13.28 -1.28 -9.46
CA LEU A 273 -13.50 -1.95 -8.16
C LEU A 273 -14.52 -3.09 -8.26
N GLN A 274 -15.59 -2.92 -9.04
CA GLN A 274 -16.57 -3.97 -9.30
C GLN A 274 -15.99 -5.12 -10.13
N GLN A 275 -15.22 -4.82 -11.18
CA GLN A 275 -14.55 -5.83 -12.02
C GLN A 275 -13.61 -6.74 -11.23
N HIS A 276 -13.01 -6.22 -10.16
CA HIS A 276 -12.09 -6.96 -9.29
C HIS A 276 -12.71 -7.46 -7.99
N HIS A 277 -14.04 -7.37 -7.84
CA HIS A 277 -14.77 -7.79 -6.63
C HIS A 277 -14.22 -7.16 -5.33
N ILE A 278 -13.74 -5.91 -5.40
CA ILE A 278 -13.20 -5.19 -4.24
C ILE A 278 -14.35 -4.53 -3.48
N ASN A 279 -14.64 -5.02 -2.29
CA ASN A 279 -15.66 -4.43 -1.42
C ASN A 279 -15.20 -3.07 -0.87
N TYR A 280 -15.99 -2.01 -1.12
CA TYR A 280 -15.75 -0.66 -0.61
C TYR A 280 -17.03 -0.06 -0.03
N VAL A 281 -16.91 0.72 1.06
CA VAL A 281 -18.03 1.43 1.67
C VAL A 281 -18.17 2.82 1.05
N HIS A 282 -17.05 3.51 0.83
CA HIS A 282 -17.08 4.85 0.24
C HIS A 282 -15.72 5.24 -0.36
N VAL A 283 -15.70 5.68 -1.62
CA VAL A 283 -14.50 6.25 -2.26
C VAL A 283 -14.42 7.73 -1.90
N LYS A 284 -13.50 8.09 -1.01
CA LYS A 284 -13.34 9.47 -0.57
C LYS A 284 -12.49 10.22 -1.58
N VAL A 285 -13.06 11.26 -2.17
CA VAL A 285 -12.32 12.21 -2.98
C VAL A 285 -11.54 13.13 -2.03
N GLN A 286 -10.23 13.01 -2.03
CA GLN A 286 -9.36 13.92 -1.29
C GLN A 286 -8.79 14.93 -2.28
N TYR A 287 -9.16 16.19 -2.05
CA TYR A 287 -8.59 17.33 -2.74
C TYR A 287 -7.16 17.55 -2.25
N GLN A 288 -6.28 17.97 -3.14
CA GLN A 288 -4.82 18.03 -2.92
C GLN A 288 -4.44 18.94 -1.74
N ASP A 289 -5.30 19.91 -1.45
CA ASP A 289 -5.34 20.85 -0.33
C ASP A 289 -5.61 20.22 1.05
N GLN A 290 -5.93 18.93 1.13
CA GLN A 290 -6.15 18.20 2.39
C GLN A 290 -5.01 17.23 2.73
N ILE A 291 -3.90 17.26 1.99
CA ILE A 291 -2.75 16.39 2.21
C ILE A 291 -1.76 17.12 3.13
N PRO A 292 -1.28 16.50 4.23
CA PRO A 292 -0.29 17.11 5.11
C PRO A 292 0.98 17.58 4.36
N GLU A 293 1.46 18.79 4.66
CA GLU A 293 2.61 19.42 3.99
C GLU A 293 3.90 18.59 4.06
N ASP A 294 4.05 17.74 5.08
CA ASP A 294 5.18 16.83 5.28
C ASP A 294 5.16 15.61 4.33
N MET A 295 4.06 15.37 3.63
CA MET A 295 3.97 14.30 2.63
C MET A 295 4.43 14.72 1.23
N PHE A 296 4.72 16.01 1.00
CA PHE A 296 5.32 16.49 -0.23
C PHE A 296 6.75 16.96 0.01
N ASP A 297 7.64 16.64 -0.93
CA ASP A 297 8.93 17.32 -1.00
C ASP A 297 8.67 18.84 -1.18
N ARG A 298 9.42 19.68 -0.45
CA ARG A 298 9.26 21.14 -0.35
C ARG A 298 9.14 21.80 -1.74
N LYS A 299 9.82 21.23 -2.72
CA LYS A 299 9.81 21.65 -4.13
C LYS A 299 8.44 21.45 -4.81
N HIS A 300 7.75 20.35 -4.54
CA HIS A 300 6.41 20.08 -5.09
C HIS A 300 5.34 20.99 -4.45
N TYR A 301 5.50 21.33 -3.17
CA TYR A 301 4.61 22.26 -2.49
C TYR A 301 4.70 23.70 -3.06
N GLN A 302 5.91 24.16 -3.39
CA GLN A 302 6.13 25.48 -4.00
C GLN A 302 5.53 25.59 -5.41
N ILE A 303 5.68 24.54 -6.23
CA ILE A 303 5.09 24.49 -7.58
C ILE A 303 3.56 24.54 -7.52
N TYR A 304 2.97 23.83 -6.55
CA TYR A 304 1.52 23.88 -6.29
C TYR A 304 1.03 25.30 -5.92
N GLN A 305 1.72 26.00 -5.02
CA GLN A 305 1.35 27.37 -4.63
C GLN A 305 1.37 28.32 -5.83
N HIS A 306 2.34 28.17 -6.73
CA HIS A 306 2.43 28.95 -7.96
C HIS A 306 1.26 28.66 -8.94
N HIS A 307 0.86 27.40 -9.11
CA HIS A 307 -0.30 27.04 -9.94
C HIS A 307 -1.63 27.56 -9.36
N ARG A 308 -1.79 27.53 -8.04
CA ARG A 308 -2.95 28.09 -7.36
C ARG A 308 -3.07 29.60 -7.58
N GLN A 309 -1.97 30.32 -7.47
CA GLN A 309 -1.93 31.77 -7.74
C GLN A 309 -2.33 32.08 -9.19
N ARG A 310 -1.80 31.33 -10.17
CA ARG A 310 -2.18 31.51 -11.59
C ARG A 310 -3.65 31.24 -11.86
N ARG A 311 -4.26 30.23 -11.21
CA ARG A 311 -5.70 29.95 -11.36
C ARG A 311 -6.57 31.06 -10.79
N HIS A 312 -6.21 31.61 -9.63
CA HIS A 312 -6.92 32.77 -9.08
C HIS A 312 -6.79 34.00 -9.98
N GLN A 313 -5.61 34.24 -10.57
CA GLN A 313 -5.40 35.33 -11.52
C GLN A 313 -6.26 35.18 -12.79
N HIS A 314 -6.31 33.98 -13.37
CA HIS A 314 -7.17 33.71 -14.53
C HIS A 314 -8.66 33.84 -14.21
N HIS A 315 -9.09 33.38 -13.03
CA HIS A 315 -10.50 33.47 -12.65
C HIS A 315 -10.93 34.93 -12.40
N HIS A 316 -10.03 35.77 -11.85
CA HIS A 316 -10.24 37.20 -11.72
C HIS A 316 -10.27 37.92 -13.08
N GLN A 317 -9.40 37.58 -14.02
CA GLN A 317 -9.45 38.14 -15.38
C GLN A 317 -10.76 37.81 -16.10
N TYR A 318 -11.25 36.58 -15.95
CA TYR A 318 -12.51 36.16 -16.55
C TYR A 318 -13.72 36.92 -15.98
N HIS A 319 -13.77 37.13 -14.66
CA HIS A 319 -14.85 37.92 -14.06
C HIS A 319 -14.81 39.41 -14.44
N HIS A 320 -13.62 40.00 -14.61
CA HIS A 320 -13.51 41.39 -15.05
C HIS A 320 -13.91 41.60 -16.52
N GLN A 321 -13.73 40.59 -17.38
CA GLN A 321 -14.15 40.68 -18.79
C GLN A 321 -15.67 40.51 -18.99
N HIS A 322 -16.38 39.92 -18.04
CA HIS A 322 -17.82 39.61 -18.19
C HIS A 322 -18.75 40.46 -17.32
N HIS A 323 -18.23 41.31 -16.43
CA HIS A 323 -19.03 42.23 -15.61
C HIS A 323 -18.78 43.72 -15.94
N GLY A 324 -18.09 44.01 -17.05
CA GLY A 324 -17.81 45.37 -17.52
C GLY A 324 -18.59 45.77 -18.78
N ALA A 325 -19.79 45.21 -19.00
CA ALA A 325 -20.70 45.58 -20.08
C ALA A 325 -22.05 46.03 -19.51
#